data_AF-A0A077ZM71-F1
#
_entry.id   AF-A0A077ZM71-F1
#
_cell.length_a   1.000
_cell.length_b   1.000
_cell.length_c   1.000
_cell.angle_alpha   90.00
_cell.angle_beta   90.00
_cell.angle_gamma   90.00
#
_symmetry.space_group_name_H-M   'P 1'
#
loop_
_entity.id
_entity.type
_entity.pdbx_description
1 polymer ?
#
loop_
_entity_poly.entity_id
_entity_poly.type
_entity_poly.pdbx_seq_one_letter_code
_entity_poly.pdbx_strand_id
1 'polypeptide(L)'
;MARKPMVTRTIKVTQACVLCLDIEQGEPCTKEVTLSRTYKNDETLLKAAKAAVDTDTLKAVSISKSWVEEKLLGMPEDFFIAHATDIVRRKPDAEIPKQPRDPQ
;
A
#
# COMPACT_ATOMS: atom_id res chain seq x y z
N MET A 1 -11.76 33.15 -4.75
CA MET A 1 -11.76 31.96 -3.85
C MET A 1 -10.30 31.54 -3.65
N ALA A 2 -9.82 31.50 -2.41
CA ALA A 2 -8.45 31.04 -2.14
C ALA A 2 -8.33 29.55 -2.51
N ARG A 3 -7.20 29.14 -3.10
CA ARG A 3 -6.93 27.72 -3.36
C ARG A 3 -6.91 26.99 -2.02
N LYS A 4 -7.68 25.91 -1.89
CA LYS A 4 -7.59 25.04 -0.72
C LYS A 4 -6.22 24.35 -0.72
N PRO A 5 -5.46 24.38 0.38
CA PRO A 5 -4.19 23.67 0.45
C PRO A 5 -4.42 22.16 0.31
N MET A 6 -3.48 21.50 -0.35
CA MET A 6 -3.53 20.07 -0.67
C MET A 6 -2.25 19.41 -0.20
N VAL A 7 -2.39 18.28 0.49
CA VAL A 7 -1.28 17.35 0.73
C VAL A 7 -1.19 16.43 -0.47
N THR A 8 -0.03 16.35 -1.09
CA THR A 8 0.21 15.49 -2.24
C THR A 8 1.40 14.56 -2.01
N ARG A 9 1.34 13.37 -2.61
CA ARG A 9 2.44 12.42 -2.60
C ARG A 9 2.42 11.57 -3.85
N THR A 10 3.58 11.42 -4.46
CA THR A 10 3.80 10.42 -5.50
C THR A 10 4.07 9.06 -4.88
N ILE A 11 3.29 8.05 -5.25
CA ILE A 11 3.37 6.69 -4.70
C ILE A 11 3.35 5.69 -5.85
N LYS A 12 4.19 4.64 -5.75
CA LYS A 12 4.08 3.45 -6.60
C LYS A 12 2.97 2.55 -6.07
N VAL A 13 1.98 2.29 -6.91
CA VAL A 13 0.87 1.39 -6.61
C VAL A 13 0.92 0.18 -7.53
N THR A 14 0.41 -0.95 -7.05
CA THR A 14 0.23 -2.13 -7.87
C THR A 14 -1.23 -2.22 -8.26
N GLN A 15 -1.49 -2.20 -9.55
CA GLN A 15 -2.78 -2.59 -10.10
C GLN A 15 -2.78 -4.08 -10.35
N ALA A 16 -3.87 -4.74 -9.97
CA ALA A 16 -4.04 -6.16 -10.23
C ALA A 16 -5.46 -6.46 -10.71
N CYS A 17 -5.57 -7.20 -11.81
CA CYS A 17 -6.79 -7.89 -12.20
C CYS A 17 -6.80 -9.23 -11.47
N VAL A 18 -7.73 -9.40 -10.55
CA VAL A 18 -7.88 -10.58 -9.69
C VAL A 18 -9.06 -11.39 -10.19
N LEU A 19 -8.82 -12.66 -10.46
CA LEU A 19 -9.89 -13.61 -10.70
C LEU A 19 -10.50 -13.98 -9.35
N CYS A 20 -11.79 -13.75 -9.22
CA CYS A 20 -12.59 -14.05 -8.04
C CYS A 20 -13.67 -15.08 -8.39
N LEU A 21 -14.12 -15.82 -7.38
CA LEU A 21 -15.30 -16.68 -7.48
C LEU A 21 -16.39 -16.08 -6.59
N ASP A 22 -17.56 -15.83 -7.19
CA ASP A 22 -18.79 -15.54 -6.46
C ASP A 22 -19.41 -16.86 -5.99
N ILE A 23 -19.48 -17.07 -4.67
CA ILE A 23 -19.98 -18.30 -4.05
C ILE A 23 -21.51 -18.39 -4.16
N GLU A 24 -22.22 -17.27 -4.18
CA GLU A 24 -23.69 -17.28 -4.25
C GLU A 24 -24.18 -17.67 -5.63
N GLN A 25 -23.55 -17.11 -6.68
CA GLN A 25 -23.90 -17.40 -8.07
C GLN A 25 -23.12 -18.60 -8.65
N GLY A 26 -21.98 -18.95 -8.04
CA GLY A 26 -21.06 -19.96 -8.57
C GLY A 26 -20.28 -19.49 -9.80
N GLU A 27 -20.26 -18.18 -10.08
CA GLU A 27 -19.69 -17.61 -11.29
C GLU A 27 -18.30 -16.99 -11.04
N PRO A 28 -17.33 -17.20 -11.95
CA PRO A 28 -16.06 -16.48 -11.90
C PRO A 28 -16.26 -15.04 -12.36
N CYS A 29 -15.73 -14.08 -11.60
CA CYS A 29 -15.69 -12.67 -11.99
C CYS A 29 -14.27 -12.10 -11.86
N THR A 30 -13.95 -11.09 -12.67
CA THR A 30 -12.66 -10.38 -12.57
C THR A 30 -12.86 -9.05 -11.86
N LYS A 31 -12.03 -8.75 -10.86
CA LYS A 31 -12.03 -7.48 -10.14
C LYS A 31 -10.68 -6.79 -10.29
N GLU A 32 -10.71 -5.50 -10.59
CA GLU A 32 -9.52 -4.67 -10.57
C GLU A 32 -9.34 -4.09 -9.17
N VAL A 33 -8.13 -4.22 -8.63
CA VAL A 33 -7.75 -3.66 -7.33
C VAL A 33 -6.51 -2.81 -7.44
N THR A 34 -6.54 -1.66 -6.77
CA THR A 34 -5.37 -0.82 -6.55
C THR A 34 -4.83 -1.09 -5.16
N LEU A 35 -3.66 -1.70 -5.07
CA LEU A 35 -2.99 -1.97 -3.81
C LEU A 35 -1.84 -0.99 -3.60
N SER A 36 -1.67 -0.56 -2.34
CA SER A 36 -0.49 0.21 -1.95
C SER A 36 0.77 -0.67 -2.06
N ARG A 37 1.90 -0.04 -2.39
CA ARG A 37 3.22 -0.66 -2.54
C ARG A 37 3.36 -1.53 -3.79
N THR A 38 4.56 -2.07 -3.96
CA THR A 38 4.92 -3.04 -4.99
C THR A 38 5.19 -4.40 -4.36
N TYR A 39 4.86 -5.47 -5.08
CA TYR A 39 4.99 -6.84 -4.61
C TYR A 39 6.05 -7.57 -5.43
N LYS A 40 6.79 -8.50 -4.79
CA LYS A 40 7.90 -9.22 -5.46
C LYS A 40 7.41 -10.37 -6.33
N ASN A 41 6.29 -10.99 -5.96
CA ASN A 41 5.72 -12.15 -6.61
C ASN A 41 4.18 -12.14 -6.50
N ASP A 42 3.52 -12.89 -7.37
CA ASP A 42 2.06 -12.95 -7.40
C ASP A 42 1.45 -13.59 -6.15
N GLU A 43 2.20 -14.44 -5.42
CA GLU A 43 1.73 -15.00 -4.15
C GLU A 43 1.57 -13.94 -3.06
N THR A 44 2.53 -13.03 -2.91
CA THR A 44 2.44 -11.94 -1.93
C THR A 44 1.39 -10.91 -2.35
N LEU A 45 1.25 -10.68 -3.66
CA LEU A 45 0.19 -9.84 -4.21
C LEU A 45 -1.20 -10.43 -3.97
N LEU A 46 -1.39 -11.74 -4.19
CA LEU A 46 -2.65 -12.42 -3.96
C LEU A 46 -3.06 -12.39 -2.49
N LYS A 47 -2.12 -12.51 -1.56
CA LYS A 47 -2.41 -12.35 -0.12
C LYS A 47 -2.95 -10.96 0.20
N ALA A 48 -2.35 -9.91 -0.37
CA ALA A 48 -2.82 -8.55 -0.21
C ALA A 48 -4.17 -8.31 -0.91
N ALA A 49 -4.37 -8.89 -2.09
CA ALA A 49 -5.64 -8.83 -2.81
C ALA A 49 -6.77 -9.53 -2.05
N LYS A 50 -6.52 -10.71 -1.48
CA LYS A 50 -7.45 -11.43 -0.60
C LYS A 50 -7.89 -10.57 0.58
N ALA A 51 -6.94 -9.94 1.28
CA ALA A 51 -7.26 -9.04 2.38
C ALA A 51 -8.10 -7.82 1.97
N ALA A 52 -8.08 -7.44 0.69
CA ALA A 52 -8.82 -6.29 0.16
C ALA A 52 -10.18 -6.66 -0.47
N VAL A 53 -10.33 -7.88 -1.01
CA VAL A 53 -11.47 -8.28 -1.83
C VAL A 53 -12.32 -9.37 -1.20
N ASP A 54 -11.73 -10.23 -0.35
CA ASP A 54 -12.47 -11.37 0.19
C ASP A 54 -13.61 -10.87 1.08
N THR A 55 -14.82 -11.31 0.72
CA THR A 55 -16.03 -11.18 1.52
C THR A 55 -16.55 -12.58 1.85
N ASP A 56 -17.69 -12.70 2.50
CA ASP A 56 -18.32 -14.01 2.73
C ASP A 56 -18.77 -14.67 1.43
N THR A 57 -19.09 -13.86 0.41
CA THR A 57 -19.65 -14.31 -0.88
C THR A 57 -18.63 -14.26 -2.01
N LEU A 58 -17.54 -13.49 -1.89
CA LEU A 58 -16.55 -13.31 -2.95
C LEU A 58 -15.18 -13.75 -2.45
N LYS A 59 -14.50 -14.63 -3.19
CA LYS A 59 -13.14 -15.08 -2.86
C LYS A 59 -12.18 -14.85 -4.01
N ALA A 60 -11.04 -14.24 -3.72
CA ALA A 60 -9.95 -14.10 -4.69
C ALA A 60 -9.22 -15.45 -4.88
N VAL A 61 -9.12 -15.88 -6.14
CA VAL A 61 -8.56 -17.18 -6.53
C VAL A 61 -7.14 -17.02 -7.06
N SER A 62 -6.93 -16.12 -8.02
CA SER A 62 -5.63 -15.92 -8.67
C SER A 62 -5.48 -14.50 -9.22
N ILE A 63 -4.23 -14.11 -9.48
CA ILE A 63 -3.92 -12.87 -10.19
C ILE A 63 -3.90 -13.18 -11.69
N SER A 64 -4.76 -12.52 -12.47
CA SER A 64 -4.79 -12.65 -13.93
C SER A 64 -3.75 -11.76 -14.59
N LYS A 65 -3.56 -10.55 -14.05
CA LYS A 65 -2.60 -9.56 -14.54
C LYS A 65 -2.23 -8.62 -13.41
N SER A 66 -0.98 -8.19 -13.35
CA SER A 66 -0.55 -7.13 -12.45
C SER A 66 0.42 -6.20 -13.14
N TRP A 67 0.42 -4.93 -12.75
CA TRP A 67 1.43 -3.96 -13.17
C TRP A 67 1.63 -2.89 -12.10
N VAL A 68 2.82 -2.30 -12.10
CA VAL A 68 3.16 -1.20 -11.20
C VAL A 68 3.08 0.09 -11.98
N GLU A 69 2.45 1.09 -11.38
CA GLU A 69 2.41 2.44 -11.92
C GLU A 69 2.72 3.45 -10.81
N GLU A 70 3.28 4.58 -11.22
CA GLU A 70 3.56 5.70 -10.32
C GLU A 70 2.44 6.73 -10.46
N LYS A 71 1.77 7.04 -9.35
CA LYS A 71 0.63 7.96 -9.31
C LYS A 71 0.89 9.10 -8.35
N LEU A 72 0.60 10.32 -8.80
CA LEU A 72 0.48 11.49 -7.93
C LEU A 72 -0.91 11.49 -7.29
N LEU A 73 -0.97 11.26 -5.98
CA LEU A 73 -2.20 11.29 -5.20
C LEU A 73 -2.23 12.54 -4.33
N GLY A 74 -3.42 13.06 -4.06
CA GLY A 74 -3.61 14.21 -3.19
C GLY A 74 -4.94 14.20 -2.46
N MET A 75 -4.99 14.89 -1.32
CA MET A 75 -6.19 15.11 -0.53
C MET A 75 -6.15 16.51 0.11
N PRO A 76 -7.29 17.09 0.49
CA PRO A 76 -7.33 18.36 1.21
C PRO A 76 -6.53 18.29 2.51
N GLU A 77 -5.80 19.37 2.83
CA GLU A 77 -4.98 19.43 4.05
C GLU A 77 -5.82 19.25 5.33
N ASP A 78 -7.02 19.83 5.39
CA ASP A 78 -7.94 19.65 6.53
C ASP A 78 -8.30 18.18 6.75
N PHE A 79 -8.51 17.42 5.67
CA PHE A 79 -8.82 15.99 5.74
C PHE A 79 -7.61 15.19 6.22
N PHE A 80 -6.41 15.56 5.75
CA PHE A 80 -5.17 14.95 6.21
C PHE A 80 -4.96 15.17 7.70
N ILE A 81 -5.10 16.40 8.20
CA ILE A 81 -4.94 16.73 9.62
C ILE A 81 -5.94 15.97 10.49
N ALA A 82 -7.18 15.80 10.03
CA ALA A 82 -8.22 15.09 10.79
C ALA A 82 -8.00 13.57 10.91
N HIS A 83 -7.30 12.93 9.97
CA HIS A 83 -7.15 11.46 9.93
C HIS A 83 -5.72 10.97 10.15
N ALA A 84 -4.72 11.85 10.06
CA ALA A 84 -3.33 11.50 10.28
C ALA A 84 -3.02 11.29 11.78
N THR A 85 -1.99 10.51 12.06
CA THR A 85 -1.43 10.34 13.40
C THR A 85 -0.03 10.93 13.42
N ASP A 86 0.33 11.59 14.51
CA ASP A 86 1.65 12.19 14.69
C ASP A 86 2.77 11.14 14.68
N ILE A 87 3.81 11.38 13.88
CA ILE A 87 5.00 10.54 13.84
C ILE A 87 6.07 11.14 14.76
N VAL A 88 6.26 10.54 15.94
CA VAL A 88 7.39 10.88 16.83
C VAL A 88 8.66 10.24 16.28
N ARG A 89 9.58 11.05 15.74
CA ARG A 89 10.92 10.55 15.37
C ARG A 89 11.64 10.11 16.64
N ARG A 90 12.06 8.84 16.71
CA ARG A 90 13.04 8.42 17.71
C ARG A 90 14.31 9.25 17.47
N LYS A 91 14.85 9.89 18.50
CA LYS A 91 16.22 10.42 18.42
C LYS A 91 17.12 9.24 18.05
N PRO A 92 18.01 9.37 17.05
CA PRO A 92 19.01 8.34 16.80
C PRO A 92 19.81 8.18 18.11
N ASP A 93 19.94 6.94 18.60
CA ASP A 93 20.78 6.64 19.74
C ASP A 93 22.15 7.31 19.50
N ALA A 94 22.57 8.16 20.43
CA ALA A 94 23.82 8.87 20.33
C ALA A 94 24.94 7.87 20.01
N GLU A 95 25.68 8.11 18.92
CA GLU A 95 26.84 7.31 18.53
C GLU A 95 27.73 7.10 19.77
N ILE A 96 27.82 5.86 20.25
CA ILE A 96 28.81 5.47 21.24
C ILE A 96 30.16 5.77 20.60
N PRO A 97 30.99 6.69 21.15
CA PRO A 97 32.26 7.03 20.56
C PRO A 97 33.09 5.75 20.42
N LYS A 98 33.53 5.47 19.18
CA LYS A 98 34.50 4.39 18.93
C LYS A 98 35.74 4.73 19.74
N GLN A 99 36.02 3.98 20.79
CA GLN A 99 37.26 4.14 21.54
C GLN A 99 38.43 3.93 20.55
N PRO A 100 39.45 4.80 20.57
CA PRO A 100 40.62 4.66 19.72
C PRO A 100 41.22 3.27 19.91
N ARG A 101 41.52 2.57 18.82
CA ARG A 101 42.35 1.37 18.87
C ARG A 101 43.74 1.83 19.26
N ASP A 102 44.21 1.41 20.44
CA ASP A 102 45.60 1.65 20.84
C ASP A 102 46.55 1.05 19.77
N PRO A 103 47.59 1.80 19.35
CA PRO A 103 48.60 1.30 18.43
C PRO A 103 49.33 0.08 19.02
N GLN A 104 49.62 -0.87 18.14
CA GLN A 104 50.17 -2.21 18.37
C GLN A 104 51.27 -2.33 19.44
#